data_AF-A0A957E1K9-F1
#
_entry.id   AF-A0A957E1K9-F1
#
_cell.length_a   1.000
_cell.length_b   1.000
_cell.length_c   1.000
_cell.angle_alpha   90.00
_cell.angle_beta   90.00
_cell.angle_gamma   90.00
#
_symmetry.space_group_name_H-M   'P 1'
#
loop_
_entity.id
_entity.type
_entity.pdbx_description
1 polymer ?
#
loop_
_entity_poly.entity_id
_entity_poly.type
_entity_poly.pdbx_seq_one_letter_code
_entity_poly.pdbx_strand_id
1 'polypeptide(L)'
;MKYVLITGVSTGIGYATTAVLIERGYHVLGSVRKLTDVERLRLNFGERFTPLLFDVTDHAGIKTAVAQTKTIIGDQNLTALINNAGIVIPGPLMHVLLVDVRQQFEVNVIG
;
A
#
# COMPACT_ATOMS: atom_id res chain seq x y z
N MET A 1 17.51 9.98 4.73
CA MET A 1 16.20 10.17 4.04
C MET A 1 15.11 9.69 4.99
N LYS A 2 13.90 10.26 5.03
CA LYS A 2 12.80 9.72 5.86
C LYS A 2 11.87 8.88 5.00
N TYR A 3 11.70 7.60 5.35
CA TYR A 3 10.89 6.65 4.59
C TYR A 3 9.52 6.44 5.22
N VAL A 4 8.47 6.46 4.41
CA VAL A 4 7.10 6.09 4.83
C VAL A 4 6.61 4.97 3.94
N LEU A 5 6.10 3.89 4.55
CA LEU A 5 5.41 2.84 3.80
C LEU A 5 3.90 3.10 3.84
N ILE A 6 3.24 3.05 2.69
CA ILE A 6 1.78 3.22 2.59
C ILE A 6 1.20 2.06 1.78
N THR A 7 0.19 1.38 2.30
CA THR A 7 -0.52 0.36 1.52
C THR A 7 -1.65 0.97 0.68
N GLY A 8 -1.88 0.45 -0.52
CA GLY A 8 -3.00 0.87 -1.38
C GLY A 8 -2.86 2.29 -1.95
N VAL A 9 -1.73 2.60 -2.58
CA VAL A 9 -1.44 3.96 -3.09
C VAL A 9 -1.97 4.24 -4.50
N SER A 10 -2.57 3.25 -5.16
CA SER A 10 -3.01 3.39 -6.56
C SER A 10 -3.97 4.56 -6.78
N THR A 11 -4.87 4.82 -5.83
CA THR A 11 -5.95 5.81 -5.95
C THR A 11 -6.29 6.45 -4.60
N GLY A 12 -7.20 7.43 -4.62
CA GLY A 12 -7.87 7.96 -3.44
C GLY A 12 -6.93 8.52 -2.37
N ILE A 13 -7.21 8.18 -1.11
CA ILE A 13 -6.50 8.70 0.06
C ILE A 13 -5.01 8.30 0.03
N GLY A 14 -4.69 7.06 -0.32
CA GLY A 14 -3.30 6.59 -0.43
C GLY A 14 -2.49 7.36 -1.46
N TYR A 15 -3.06 7.64 -2.63
CA TYR A 15 -2.43 8.46 -3.68
C TYR A 15 -2.19 9.90 -3.20
N ALA A 16 -3.22 10.55 -2.65
CA ALA A 16 -3.12 11.93 -2.18
C ALA A 16 -2.12 12.06 -1.01
N THR A 17 -2.12 11.10 -0.10
CA THR A 17 -1.17 11.04 1.02
C THR A 17 0.27 10.87 0.51
N THR A 18 0.47 10.03 -0.51
CA THR A 18 1.77 9.86 -1.17
C THR A 18 2.27 11.18 -1.75
N ALA A 19 1.41 11.90 -2.49
CA ALA A 19 1.75 13.21 -3.07
C ALA A 19 2.21 14.21 -2.00
N VAL A 20 1.41 14.38 -0.94
CA VAL A 20 1.71 15.33 0.15
C VAL A 20 3.00 14.96 0.89
N LEU A 21 3.24 13.68 1.14
CA LEU A 21 4.47 13.25 1.82
C LEU A 21 5.72 13.47 0.97
N ILE A 22 5.63 13.22 -0.35
CA ILE A 22 6.72 13.49 -1.28
C ILE A 22 7.03 14.98 -1.36
N GLU A 23 6.00 15.84 -1.43
CA GLU A 23 6.17 17.30 -1.38
C GLU A 23 6.87 17.76 -0.10
N ARG A 24 6.60 17.08 1.03
CA ARG A 24 7.24 17.33 2.32
C ARG A 24 8.63 16.70 2.48
N GLY A 25 9.19 16.12 1.42
CA GLY A 25 10.56 15.59 1.40
C GLY A 25 10.71 14.17 1.96
N TYR A 26 9.61 13.42 2.11
CA TYR A 26 9.67 12.00 2.43
C TYR A 26 9.87 11.17 1.16
N HIS A 27 10.48 9.99 1.32
CA HIS A 27 10.49 8.95 0.31
C HIS A 27 9.38 7.94 0.62
N VAL A 28 8.48 7.72 -0.32
CA VAL A 28 7.32 6.85 -0.10
C VAL A 28 7.55 5.49 -0.74
N LEU A 29 7.45 4.44 0.06
CA LEU A 29 7.31 3.06 -0.42
C LEU A 29 5.80 2.73 -0.47
N GLY A 30 5.24 2.61 -1.67
CA GLY A 30 3.78 2.49 -1.84
C GLY A 30 3.35 1.12 -2.36
N SER A 31 2.43 0.44 -1.68
CA SER A 31 1.90 -0.83 -2.18
C SER A 31 0.86 -0.65 -3.29
N VAL A 32 1.01 -1.48 -4.33
CA VAL A 32 0.07 -1.59 -5.46
C VAL A 32 -0.16 -3.06 -5.81
N ARG A 33 -1.27 -3.36 -6.47
CA ARG A 33 -1.63 -4.73 -6.89
C ARG A 33 -1.46 -5.00 -8.39
N LYS A 34 -1.29 -3.96 -9.20
CA LYS A 34 -1.22 -4.06 -10.66
C LYS A 34 0.05 -3.41 -11.19
N LEU A 35 0.70 -4.06 -12.16
CA LEU A 35 1.88 -3.51 -12.83
C LEU A 35 1.60 -2.17 -13.53
N THR A 36 0.39 -1.99 -14.06
CA THR A 36 -0.02 -0.71 -14.68
C THR A 36 0.01 0.46 -13.70
N ASP A 37 -0.28 0.22 -12.40
CA ASP A 37 -0.16 1.25 -11.37
C ASP A 37 1.30 1.54 -11.02
N VAL A 38 2.20 0.55 -11.08
CA VAL A 38 3.65 0.74 -10.85
C VAL A 38 4.21 1.78 -11.81
N GLU A 39 3.94 1.62 -13.10
CA GLU A 39 4.44 2.48 -14.16
C GLU A 39 3.88 3.90 -14.04
N ARG A 40 2.55 4.01 -13.91
CA ARG A 40 1.86 5.30 -13.76
C ARG A 40 2.35 6.08 -12.54
N LEU A 41 2.47 5.44 -11.38
CA LEU A 41 2.88 6.13 -10.16
C LEU A 41 4.36 6.53 -10.18
N ARG A 42 5.23 5.73 -10.80
CA ARG A 42 6.63 6.13 -11.03
C ARG A 42 6.72 7.37 -11.92
N LEU A 43 5.93 7.45 -12.99
CA LEU A 43 5.87 8.64 -13.83
C LEU A 43 5.37 9.87 -13.06
N ASN A 44 4.35 9.70 -12.21
CA ASN A 44 3.76 10.82 -11.48
C ASN A 44 4.63 11.33 -10.31
N PHE A 45 5.34 10.44 -9.62
CA PHE A 45 6.04 10.77 -8.37
C PHE A 45 7.57 10.75 -8.46
N GLY A 46 8.12 10.26 -9.57
CA GLY A 46 9.55 10.25 -9.84
C GLY A 46 10.37 9.47 -8.82
N GLU A 47 11.59 9.92 -8.58
CA GLU A 47 12.60 9.20 -7.79
C GLU A 47 12.28 9.07 -6.31
N ARG A 48 11.38 9.91 -5.77
CA ARG A 48 10.96 9.87 -4.35
C ARG A 48 9.87 8.84 -4.05
N PHE A 49 9.51 8.03 -5.05
CA PHE A 49 8.52 6.97 -4.92
C PHE A 49 9.12 5.61 -5.31
N THR A 50 8.89 4.61 -4.47
CA THR A 50 9.21 3.22 -4.78
C THR A 50 7.97 2.35 -4.67
N PRO A 51 7.48 1.77 -5.78
CA PRO A 51 6.34 0.86 -5.73
C PRO A 51 6.75 -0.49 -5.12
N LEU A 52 5.88 -1.05 -4.28
CA LEU A 52 5.93 -2.41 -3.77
C LEU A 52 4.73 -3.18 -4.34
N LEU A 53 4.97 -4.20 -5.16
CA LEU A 53 3.90 -4.96 -5.80
C LEU A 53 3.49 -6.15 -4.93
N PHE A 54 2.39 -6.02 -4.18
CA PHE A 54 1.82 -7.12 -3.39
C PHE A 54 0.35 -6.85 -3.03
N ASP A 55 -0.38 -7.91 -2.69
CA ASP A 55 -1.68 -7.84 -2.03
C ASP A 55 -1.48 -8.01 -0.51
N VAL A 56 -2.17 -7.20 0.30
CA VAL A 56 -2.09 -7.27 1.77
C VAL A 56 -2.63 -8.59 2.32
N THR A 57 -3.45 -9.32 1.56
CA THR A 57 -3.89 -10.67 1.97
C THR A 57 -2.87 -11.76 1.66
N ASP A 58 -1.83 -11.47 0.88
CA ASP A 58 -0.79 -12.43 0.50
C ASP A 58 0.45 -12.31 1.40
N HIS A 59 0.56 -13.23 2.36
CA HIS A 59 1.66 -13.28 3.32
C HIS A 59 3.03 -13.50 2.67
N ALA A 60 3.11 -14.22 1.54
CA ALA A 60 4.38 -14.41 0.84
C ALA A 60 4.79 -13.13 0.11
N GLY A 61 3.82 -12.44 -0.50
CA GLY A 61 3.97 -11.10 -1.05
C GLY A 61 4.46 -10.09 0.00
N ILE A 62 3.84 -10.07 1.18
CA ILE A 62 4.25 -9.21 2.30
C ILE A 62 5.71 -9.49 2.69
N LYS A 63 6.11 -10.75 2.88
CA LYS A 63 7.50 -11.10 3.23
C LYS A 63 8.49 -10.60 2.18
N THR A 64 8.13 -10.71 0.90
CA THR A 64 8.95 -10.21 -0.21
C THR A 64 9.05 -8.69 -0.16
N ALA A 65 7.95 -7.98 0.08
CA ALA A 65 7.92 -6.52 0.20
C ALA A 65 8.72 -6.03 1.43
N VAL A 66 8.71 -6.77 2.53
CA VAL A 66 9.53 -6.49 3.72
C VAL A 66 11.01 -6.64 3.39
N ALA A 67 11.42 -7.70 2.68
CA ALA A 67 12.80 -7.87 2.25
C ALA A 67 13.27 -6.73 1.33
N GLN A 68 12.45 -6.37 0.34
CA GLN A 68 12.71 -5.23 -0.55
C GLN A 68 12.83 -3.92 0.23
N THR A 69 11.92 -3.67 1.17
CA THR A 69 11.92 -2.48 2.01
C THR A 69 13.22 -2.39 2.81
N LYS A 70 13.67 -3.48 3.43
CA LYS A 70 14.95 -3.53 4.16
C LYS A 70 16.13 -3.20 3.25
N THR A 71 16.17 -3.75 2.03
CA THR A 71 17.21 -3.43 1.05
C THR A 71 17.20 -1.94 0.67
N ILE A 72 16.03 -1.33 0.51
CA ILE A 72 15.89 0.07 0.08
C ILE A 72 16.31 1.05 1.19
N ILE A 73 15.91 0.79 2.44
CA ILE A 73 16.15 1.72 3.55
C ILE A 73 17.52 1.50 4.22
N GLY A 74 18.12 0.32 4.05
CA GLY A 74 19.38 -0.06 4.68
C GLY A 74 19.24 -0.12 6.20
N ASP A 75 20.18 0.51 6.92
CA ASP A 75 20.17 0.60 8.39
C ASP A 75 19.20 1.65 8.95
N GLN A 76 18.45 2.35 8.08
CA GLN A 76 17.44 3.33 8.51
C GLN A 76 16.14 2.62 8.89
N ASN A 77 15.34 3.28 9.73
CA ASN A 77 13.99 2.82 10.07
C ASN A 77 12.92 3.51 9.22
N LEU A 78 11.76 2.87 9.08
CA LEU A 78 10.56 3.56 8.62
C LEU A 78 10.17 4.63 9.64
N THR A 79 9.86 5.83 9.14
CA THR A 79 9.28 6.90 9.96
C THR A 79 7.82 6.61 10.28
N ALA A 80 7.09 6.00 9.36
CA ALA A 80 5.71 5.58 9.56
C ALA A 80 5.34 4.41 8.63
N LEU A 81 4.35 3.65 9.08
CA LEU A 81 3.59 2.70 8.29
C LEU A 81 2.13 3.17 8.27
N ILE A 82 1.57 3.34 7.07
CA ILE A 82 0.17 3.75 6.87
C ILE A 82 -0.57 2.61 6.20
N ASN A 83 -1.35 1.87 6.98
CA ASN A 83 -2.25 0.83 6.48
C ASN A 83 -3.50 1.50 5.90
N ASN A 84 -3.47 1.83 4.62
CA ASN A 84 -4.54 2.51 3.90
C ASN A 84 -5.29 1.59 2.93
N ALA A 85 -4.71 0.45 2.53
CA ALA A 85 -5.42 -0.52 1.70
C ALA A 85 -6.73 -0.95 2.37
N GLY A 86 -7.81 -0.95 1.60
CA GLY A 86 -9.12 -1.30 2.09
C GLY A 86 -10.13 -1.48 0.96
N ILE A 87 -11.12 -2.31 1.19
CA ILE A 87 -12.28 -2.50 0.32
C ILE A 87 -13.58 -2.29 1.09
N VAL A 88 -14.66 -2.06 0.35
CA VAL A 88 -16.01 -2.03 0.88
C VAL A 88 -16.89 -2.99 0.09
N ILE A 89 -17.62 -3.83 0.81
CA ILE A 89 -18.67 -4.69 0.30
C ILE A 89 -19.99 -4.09 0.80
N PRO A 90 -20.66 -3.25 0.00
CA PRO A 90 -21.88 -2.58 0.43
C PRO A 90 -23.07 -3.53 0.36
N GLY A 91 -23.98 -3.44 1.33
CA GLY A 91 -25.27 -4.12 1.27
C GLY A 91 -25.89 -4.35 2.64
N PRO A 92 -27.20 -4.61 2.71
CA PRO A 92 -27.83 -5.11 3.94
C PRO A 92 -27.16 -6.42 4.36
N LEU A 93 -26.83 -6.59 5.65
CA LEU A 93 -26.11 -7.75 6.15
C LEU A 93 -26.73 -9.09 5.74
N MET A 94 -28.08 -9.17 5.71
CA MET A 94 -28.79 -10.38 5.29
C MET A 94 -28.59 -10.76 3.82
N HIS A 95 -28.10 -9.85 2.98
CA HIS A 95 -27.90 -10.03 1.54
C HIS A 95 -26.42 -10.10 1.13
N VAL A 96 -25.49 -10.00 2.08
CA VAL A 96 -24.05 -10.10 1.80
C VAL A 96 -23.61 -11.54 2.02
N LEU A 97 -22.88 -12.12 1.07
CA LEU A 97 -22.34 -13.47 1.23
C LEU A 97 -21.25 -13.47 2.29
N LEU A 98 -21.20 -14.51 3.12
CA LEU A 98 -20.17 -14.65 4.16
C LEU A 98 -18.75 -14.64 3.58
N VAL A 99 -18.56 -15.11 2.34
CA VAL A 99 -17.26 -15.05 1.66
C VAL A 99 -16.82 -13.61 1.40
N ASP A 100 -17.73 -12.72 1.04
CA ASP A 100 -17.42 -11.31 0.80
C ASP A 100 -17.16 -10.57 2.11
N VAL A 101 -17.92 -10.90 3.17
CA VAL A 101 -17.63 -10.40 4.53
C VAL A 101 -16.22 -10.81 4.95
N ARG A 102 -15.86 -12.09 4.80
CA ARG A 102 -14.50 -12.57 5.12
C ARG A 102 -13.46 -11.83 4.31
N GLN A 103 -13.64 -11.71 2.99
CA GLN A 103 -12.71 -10.99 2.13
C GLN A 103 -12.50 -9.53 2.58
N GLN A 104 -13.56 -8.85 3.03
CA GLN A 104 -13.42 -7.50 3.58
C GLN A 104 -12.55 -7.48 4.85
N PHE A 105 -12.70 -8.45 5.75
CA PHE A 105 -11.85 -8.57 6.94
C PHE A 105 -10.41 -8.96 6.60
N GLU A 106 -10.22 -9.87 5.64
CA GLU A 106 -8.89 -10.26 5.16
C GLU A 106 -8.10 -9.03 4.68
N VAL A 107 -8.74 -8.13 3.92
CA VAL A 107 -8.07 -6.93 3.40
C VAL A 107 -7.95 -5.83 4.46
N ASN A 108 -9.01 -5.55 5.22
CA ASN A 108 -9.09 -4.33 6.02
C ASN A 108 -8.54 -4.48 7.45
N VAL A 109 -8.40 -5.72 7.93
CA VAL A 109 -8.10 -5.99 9.35
C VAL A 109 -6.96 -6.98 9.53
N ILE A 110 -6.97 -8.08 8.78
CA ILE A 110 -6.02 -9.18 8.97
C ILE A 110 -4.71 -8.95 8.22
N GLY A 111 -4.80 -8.42 6.99
CA GLY A 111 -3.65 -8.12 6.12
C GLY A 111 -2.65 -7.11 6.67
#